data_AF-A0A8T3P6V2-F1
#
_entry.id   AF-A0A8T3P6V2-F1
#
_cell.length_a   1.000
_cell.length_b   1.000
_cell.length_c   1.000
_cell.angle_alpha   90.00
_cell.angle_beta   90.00
_cell.angle_gamma   90.00
#
_symmetry.space_group_name_H-M   'P 1'
#
loop_
_entity.id
_entity.type
_entity.pdbx_description
1 polymer ?
#
loop_
_entity_poly.entity_id
_entity_poly.type
_entity_poly.pdbx_seq_one_letter_code
_entity_poly.pdbx_strand_id
1 'polypeptide(L)' 'MATPSRIPTIVVALIRRRERLLLVEAQGPDDPAPVWMLPGGQVEEGEALLDALRRELAEETGL' A
#
# COMPACT_ATOMS: atom_id res chain seq x y z
N MET A 1 13.99 -7.37 28.02
CA MET A 1 12.60 -6.87 27.87
C MET A 1 12.27 -6.97 26.39
N ALA A 2 11.22 -7.72 26.01
CA ALA A 2 10.80 -7.77 24.62
C ALA A 2 10.17 -6.41 24.24
N THR A 3 10.67 -5.76 23.20
CA THR A 3 10.05 -4.59 22.61
C THR A 3 8.62 -4.98 22.18
N PRO A 4 7.58 -4.22 22.54
CA PRO A 4 6.23 -4.54 22.07
C PRO A 4 6.21 -4.57 20.54
N SER A 5 5.67 -5.66 19.99
CA SER A 5 5.43 -5.78 18.55
C SER A 5 4.55 -4.61 18.10
N ARG A 6 5.07 -3.76 17.22
CA ARG A 6 4.29 -2.67 16.62
C ARG A 6 3.27 -3.27 15.68
N ILE A 7 2.01 -2.85 15.82
CA ILE A 7 0.97 -3.13 14.84
C ILE A 7 1.28 -2.28 13.59
N PRO A 8 1.59 -2.88 12.43
CA PRO A 8 1.83 -2.11 11.22
C PRO A 8 0.54 -1.39 10.81
N THR A 9 0.67 -0.14 10.39
CA THR A 9 -0.44 0.63 9.81
C THR A 9 -0.28 0.62 8.29
N ILE A 10 -1.35 0.25 7.59
CA ILE A 10 -1.40 0.19 6.13
C ILE A 10 -2.40 1.22 5.64
N VAL A 11 -2.04 1.95 4.57
CA VAL A 11 -2.95 2.84 3.85
C VAL A 11 -3.22 2.27 2.47
N VAL A 12 -4.45 2.38 1.98
CA VAL A 12 -4.87 1.88 0.66
C VAL A 12 -5.74 2.91 -0.03
N ALA A 13 -5.61 3.04 -1.35
CA ALA A 13 -6.42 3.95 -2.16
C ALA A 13 -7.45 3.19 -3.00
N LEU A 14 -8.71 3.64 -2.96
CA LEU A 14 -9.73 3.26 -3.92
C LEU A 14 -9.82 4.31 -5.03
N ILE A 15 -9.10 4.10 -6.14
CA ILE A 15 -9.07 5.04 -7.26
C ILE A 15 -10.02 4.57 -8.36
N ARG A 16 -11.01 5.40 -8.70
CA ARG A 16 -12.02 5.12 -9.72
C ARG A 16 -11.90 6.07 -10.90
N ARG A 17 -11.95 5.52 -12.12
CA ARG A 17 -12.11 6.29 -13.37
C ARG A 17 -13.23 5.70 -14.22
N ARG A 18 -14.39 6.37 -14.24
CA ARG A 18 -15.64 5.83 -14.82
C ARG A 18 -15.99 4.49 -14.15
N GLU A 19 -16.27 3.43 -14.91
CA GLU A 19 -16.59 2.09 -14.40
C GLU A 19 -15.37 1.20 -14.17
N ARG A 20 -14.20 1.80 -13.92
CA ARG A 20 -12.94 1.08 -13.70
C ARG A 20 -12.31 1.47 -12.37
N LEU A 21 -11.76 0.48 -11.67
CA LEU A 21 -10.91 0.65 -10.49
C LEU A 21 -9.46 0.41 -10.89
N LEU A 22 -8.55 1.17 -10.30
CA LEU A 22 -7.12 0.90 -10.39
C LEU A 22 -6.76 -0.22 -9.42
N LEU A 23 -6.08 -1.24 -9.92
CA LEU A 23 -5.46 -2.31 -9.15
C LEU A 23 -4.00 -2.41 -9.58
N VAL A 24 -3.14 -2.81 -8.64
CA VAL A 24 -1.74 -3.14 -8.90
C VAL A 24 -1.53 -4.64 -8.73
N GLU A 25 -0.61 -5.19 -9.51
CA GLU A 25 -0.17 -6.58 -9.36
C GLU A 25 1.04 -6.59 -8.43
N ALA A 26 0.95 -7.33 -7.33
CA ALA A 26 2.01 -7.44 -6.33
C ALA A 26 2.36 -8.92 -6.10
N GLN A 27 3.62 -9.17 -5.76
CA GLN A 27 4.08 -10.50 -5.36
C GLN A 27 5.09 -10.36 -4.22
N GLY A 28 4.70 -10.82 -3.03
CA GLY A 28 5.58 -10.93 -1.88
C GLY A 28 6.56 -12.11 -2.00
N PRO A 29 7.58 -12.17 -1.12
CA PRO A 29 8.61 -13.22 -1.17
C PRO A 29 8.05 -14.65 -1.03
N ASP A 30 6.96 -14.80 -0.28
CA ASP A 30 6.32 -16.09 0.01
C ASP A 30 5.08 -16.36 -0.86
N ASP A 31 4.76 -15.45 -1.79
CA ASP A 31 3.58 -15.59 -2.63
C ASP A 31 3.82 -16.55 -3.80
N PRO A 32 2.96 -17.58 -4.00
CA PRO A 32 3.14 -18.58 -5.04
C PRO A 32 2.92 -18.04 -6.46
N ALA A 33 2.22 -16.91 -6.58
CA ALA A 33 1.96 -16.18 -7.83
C ALA A 33 1.57 -14.72 -7.49
N PRO A 34 1.64 -13.78 -8.45
CA PRO A 34 1.18 -12.42 -8.23
C PRO A 34 -0.33 -12.33 -7.90
N VAL A 35 -0.69 -11.33 -7.10
CA VAL A 35 -2.06 -11.02 -6.70
C VAL A 35 -2.44 -9.59 -7.07
N TRP A 36 -3.72 -9.38 -7.37
CA TRP A 36 -4.26 -8.04 -7.60
C TRP A 36 -4.72 -7.42 -6.28
N MET A 37 -4.28 -6.18 -6.02
CA MET A 37 -4.64 -5.42 -4.82
C MET A 37 -4.91 -3.95 -5.12
N LEU A 38 -5.54 -3.27 -4.15
CA LEU A 38 -5.60 -1.81 -4.17
C LEU A 38 -4.19 -1.26 -3.94
N PRO A 39 -3.80 -0.19 -4.64
CA PRO A 39 -2.49 0.42 -4.42
C PRO A 39 -2.40 1.06 -3.03
N GLY A 40 -1.21 1.02 -2.47
CA GLY A 40 -0.93 1.46 -1.11
C GLY A 40 0.03 0.52 -0.38
N GLY A 41 0.48 0.96 0.80
CA GLY A 41 1.52 0.26 1.52
C GLY A 41 1.62 0.67 2.98
N GLN A 42 2.75 0.36 3.58
CA GLN A 42 2.99 0.55 4.99
C GLN A 42 3.34 2.01 5.28
N VAL A 43 2.73 2.55 6.34
CA VAL A 43 3.09 3.88 6.86
C VAL A 43 4.43 3.81 7.57
N GLU A 44 5.35 4.71 7.21
CA GLU A 44 6.66 4.81 7.86
C GLU A 44 6.57 5.47 9.25
N GLU A 45 7.59 5.28 10.08
CA GLU A 45 7.59 5.84 11.43
C GLU A 45 7.58 7.38 11.41
N GLY A 46 6.53 7.97 11.99
CA GLY A 46 6.36 9.43 12.04
C GLY A 46 5.76 10.02 10.77
N GLU A 47 5.48 9.20 9.75
CA GLU A 47 4.85 9.64 8.51
C GLU A 47 3.34 9.90 8.71
N ALA A 48 2.83 10.99 8.14
CA ALA A 48 1.40 11.25 8.15
C ALA A 48 0.68 10.28 7.19
N LEU A 49 -0.50 9.79 7.56
CA LEU A 49 -1.25 8.80 6.76
C LEU A 49 -1.47 9.23 5.30
N LEU A 50 -1.74 10.52 5.08
CA LEU A 50 -1.96 11.05 3.73
C LEU A 50 -0.66 11.14 2.92
N ASP A 51 0.46 11.43 3.58
CA ASP A 51 1.77 11.51 2.92
C ASP A 51 2.25 10.11 2.53
N ALA A 52 2.07 9.13 3.41
CA ALA A 52 2.29 7.71 3.11
C ALA A 52 1.48 7.27 1.89
N LEU A 53 0.18 7.59 1.86
CA LEU A 53 -0.68 7.22 0.74
C LEU A 53 -0.23 7.86 -0.58
N ARG A 54 0.23 9.11 -0.55
CA ARG A 54 0.74 9.82 -1.74
C ARG A 54 2.05 9.23 -2.23
N ARG A 55 2.97 8.90 -1.32
CA ARG A 55 4.26 8.26 -1.64
C ARG A 55 4.02 6.91 -2.32
N GLU A 56 3.23 6.04 -1.70
CA GLU A 56 2.91 4.71 -2.23
C GLU A 56 2.24 4.79 -3.61
N LEU A 57 1.28 5.71 -3.81
CA LEU A 57 0.64 5.91 -5.11
C LEU A 57 1.63 6.35 -6.19
N ALA A 58 2.55 7.26 -5.87
CA ALA A 58 3.56 7.72 -6.81
C ALA A 58 4.56 6.61 -7.17
N GLU A 59 4.99 5.81 -6.19
CA GLU A 59 5.93 4.71 -6.37
C GLU A 59 5.34 3.56 -7.20
N GLU A 60 4.11 3.13 -6.89
CA GLU A 60 3.49 1.96 -7.52
C GLU A 60 2.84 2.27 -8.87
N THR A 61 2.32 3.49 -9.04
CA THR A 61 1.44 3.83 -10.18
C THR A 61 1.88 5.05 -10.98
N GLY A 62 2.80 5.86 -10.44
CA GLY A 62 3.23 7.13 -11.03
C GLY A 62 2.21 8.26 -10.95
N LEU A 63 1.15 8.10 -10.14
CA LEU A 63 0.09 9.11 -9.93
C LEU A 63 0.44 10.12 -8.84
#